data_AF-A0AAD6NXR7-F1
#
_entry.id   AF-A0AAD6NXR7-F1
#
_cell.length_a   1.000
_cell.length_b   1.000
_cell.length_c   1.000
_cell.angle_alpha   90.00
_cell.angle_beta   90.00
_cell.angle_gamma   90.00
#
_symmetry.space_group_name_H-M   'P 1'
#
loop_
_entity.id
_entity.type
_entity.pdbx_description
1 polymer ?
#
loop_
_entity_poly.entity_id
_entity_poly.type
_entity_poly.pdbx_seq_one_letter_code
_entity_poly.pdbx_strand_id
1 'polypeptide(L)'
;MRVSVNIITQNRAPSLTRLLKSLSDAYYVGDEIPISFNVDSKVDEETIRLVSSFNWPHGPKTLRRRIIQGGLIRAVSESWYPSSDDDYGLLLEDDIEVSPFYYLWIKYALLAYHYDPHVSLPELSSISLYTPRLVEVVKERPKWNATDFFKRVHPNTPYLHQLPCSWGSVFFPQTMERILCLHEHEVH
;
A
#
# COMPACT_ATOMS: atom_id res chain seq x y z
N MET A 1 -10.21 -12.28 -6.12
CA MET A 1 -9.05 -11.49 -5.68
C MET A 1 -8.57 -10.55 -6.79
N ARG A 2 -8.66 -9.24 -6.54
CA ARG A 2 -8.14 -8.16 -7.37
C ARG A 2 -7.25 -7.29 -6.49
N VAL A 3 -6.06 -6.94 -6.95
CA VAL A 3 -5.15 -6.04 -6.23
C VAL A 3 -4.90 -4.81 -7.09
N SER A 4 -5.08 -3.63 -6.51
CA SER A 4 -4.79 -2.35 -7.15
C SER A 4 -3.63 -1.65 -6.44
N VAL A 5 -2.81 -0.92 -7.20
CA VAL A 5 -1.74 -0.07 -6.68
C VAL A 5 -2.23 1.38 -6.66
N ASN A 6 -2.24 2.01 -5.50
CA ASN A 6 -2.70 3.37 -5.32
C ASN A 6 -1.55 4.20 -4.75
N ILE A 7 -1.01 5.10 -5.57
CA ILE A 7 0.16 5.91 -5.27
C ILE A 7 -0.30 7.28 -4.81
N ILE A 8 0.25 7.77 -3.70
CA ILE A 8 0.06 9.13 -3.21
C ILE A 8 1.37 9.91 -3.41
N THR A 9 1.28 11.07 -4.08
CA THR A 9 2.46 11.87 -4.45
C THR A 9 2.12 13.35 -4.52
N GLN A 10 3.13 14.21 -4.37
CA GLN A 10 2.99 15.66 -4.55
C GLN A 10 4.05 16.27 -5.47
N ASN A 11 5.28 16.48 -5.01
CA ASN A 11 6.30 17.24 -5.73
C ASN A 11 7.68 16.59 -5.62
N ARG A 12 7.74 15.28 -5.91
CA ARG A 12 8.92 14.44 -5.72
C ARG A 12 9.18 13.52 -6.92
N ALA A 13 9.19 14.10 -8.13
CA ALA A 13 9.40 13.37 -9.38
C ALA A 13 10.60 12.39 -9.37
N PRO A 14 11.78 12.72 -8.81
CA PRO A 14 12.90 11.76 -8.77
C PRO A 14 12.62 10.51 -7.93
N SER A 15 11.98 10.66 -6.75
CA SER A 15 11.61 9.51 -5.92
C SER A 15 10.50 8.70 -6.58
N LEU A 16 9.48 9.37 -7.10
CA LEU A 16 8.39 8.71 -7.83
C LEU A 16 8.91 7.91 -9.03
N THR A 17 9.93 8.42 -9.74
CA THR A 17 10.56 7.69 -10.85
C THR A 17 11.15 6.36 -10.39
N ARG A 18 11.80 6.33 -9.21
CA ARG A 18 12.35 5.09 -8.63
C ARG A 18 11.24 4.11 -8.25
N LEU A 19 10.17 4.60 -7.61
CA LEU A 19 8.99 3.80 -7.32
C LEU A 19 8.42 3.17 -8.60
N LEU A 20 8.14 3.98 -9.62
CA LEU A 20 7.54 3.53 -10.88
C LEU A 20 8.41 2.53 -11.64
N LYS A 21 9.73 2.71 -11.59
CA LYS A 21 10.67 1.72 -12.10
C LYS A 21 10.55 0.41 -11.34
N SER A 22 10.58 0.44 -10.00
CA SER A 22 10.47 -0.78 -9.18
C SER A 22 9.14 -1.52 -9.36
N LEU A 23 8.04 -0.79 -9.55
CA LEU A 23 6.73 -1.35 -9.87
C LEU A 23 6.71 -2.00 -11.26
N SER A 24 7.34 -1.37 -12.26
CA SER A 24 7.38 -1.91 -13.62
C SER A 24 8.19 -3.20 -13.70
N ASP A 25 9.27 -3.28 -12.92
CA ASP A 25 10.22 -4.41 -12.87
C ASP A 25 9.68 -5.62 -12.07
N ALA A 26 8.51 -5.52 -11.46
CA ALA A 26 7.95 -6.56 -10.60
C ALA A 26 7.22 -7.69 -11.36
N TYR A 27 7.14 -8.86 -10.73
CA TYR A 27 6.50 -10.05 -11.29
C TYR A 27 5.02 -10.14 -10.91
N TYR A 28 4.14 -9.87 -11.88
CA TYR A 28 2.68 -9.91 -11.71
C TYR A 28 2.00 -11.22 -12.15
N VAL A 29 2.78 -12.19 -12.62
CA VAL A 29 2.30 -13.55 -13.01
C VAL A 29 1.07 -13.58 -13.93
N GLY A 30 0.95 -12.58 -14.80
CA GLY A 30 -0.13 -12.47 -15.78
C GLY A 30 -1.40 -11.80 -15.27
N ASP A 31 -1.44 -11.36 -14.00
CA ASP A 31 -2.57 -10.64 -13.44
C ASP A 31 -2.59 -9.20 -13.93
N GLU A 32 -3.80 -8.68 -14.19
CA GLU A 32 -4.01 -7.26 -14.45
C GLU A 32 -4.05 -6.48 -13.13
N ILE A 33 -3.19 -5.48 -13.01
CA ILE A 33 -3.01 -4.64 -11.83
C ILE A 33 -3.35 -3.20 -12.19
N PRO A 34 -4.55 -2.71 -11.81
CA PRO A 34 -4.87 -1.30 -11.90
C PRO A 34 -3.90 -0.45 -11.09
N ILE A 35 -3.41 0.63 -11.68
CA ILE A 35 -2.60 1.64 -10.99
C ILE A 35 -3.34 2.97 -10.95
N SER A 36 -3.40 3.59 -9.77
CA SER A 36 -3.98 4.92 -9.57
C SER A 36 -2.93 5.86 -8.99
N PHE A 37 -2.94 7.10 -9.48
CA PHE A 37 -2.11 8.19 -8.99
C PHE A 37 -3.00 9.23 -8.34
N ASN A 38 -2.85 9.39 -7.03
CA ASN A 38 -3.55 10.37 -6.21
C ASN A 38 -2.61 11.53 -5.91
N VAL A 39 -2.80 12.61 -6.65
CA VAL A 39 -1.89 13.74 -6.71
C VAL A 39 -2.53 14.94 -6.00
N ASP A 40 -1.81 15.54 -5.04
CA ASP A 40 -2.31 16.72 -4.32
C ASP A 40 -2.31 17.99 -5.20
N SER A 41 -3.07 19.01 -4.78
CA SER A 41 -3.33 20.24 -5.53
C SER A 41 -2.07 21.01 -5.93
N LYS A 42 -1.05 21.02 -5.08
CA LYS A 42 0.24 21.73 -5.25
C LYS A 42 1.33 20.90 -5.93
N VAL A 43 0.95 19.89 -6.71
CA VAL A 43 1.87 19.12 -7.55
C VAL A 43 2.65 20.02 -8.51
N ASP A 44 3.93 19.73 -8.70
CA ASP A 44 4.76 20.40 -9.70
C ASP A 44 4.54 19.86 -11.12
N GLU A 45 4.96 20.64 -12.12
CA GLU A 45 4.76 20.27 -13.51
C GLU A 45 5.56 19.02 -13.91
N GLU A 46 6.71 18.81 -13.28
CA GLU A 46 7.56 17.65 -13.51
C GLU A 46 6.86 16.34 -13.11
N THR A 47 6.26 16.30 -11.92
CA THR A 47 5.52 15.13 -11.42
C THR A 47 4.27 14.88 -12.27
N ILE A 48 3.54 15.92 -12.69
CA ILE A 48 2.39 15.75 -13.61
C ILE A 48 2.85 15.12 -14.93
N ARG A 49 3.93 15.63 -15.53
CA ARG A 49 4.46 15.10 -16.80
C ARG A 49 4.91 13.65 -16.64
N LEU A 50 5.61 13.32 -15.56
CA LEU A 50 6.03 11.97 -15.24
C LEU A 50 4.84 11.01 -15.18
N VAL A 51 3.83 11.31 -14.38
CA VAL A 51 2.64 10.45 -14.22
C VAL A 51 1.83 10.33 -15.52
N SER A 52 1.68 11.44 -16.23
CA SER A 52 0.92 11.48 -17.49
C SER A 52 1.58 10.64 -18.58
N SER A 53 2.90 10.72 -18.70
CA SER A 53 3.70 10.00 -19.72
C SER A 53 4.06 8.56 -19.33
N PHE A 54 3.95 8.20 -18.05
CA PHE A 54 4.27 6.85 -17.58
C PHE A 54 3.43 5.77 -18.29
N ASN A 55 4.10 4.85 -18.97
CA ASN A 55 3.46 3.71 -19.61
C ASN A 55 3.39 2.54 -18.63
N TRP A 56 2.18 2.20 -18.17
CA TRP A 56 1.96 1.07 -17.28
C TRP A 56 1.62 -0.18 -18.09
N PRO A 57 2.48 -1.21 -18.10
CA PRO A 57 2.27 -2.39 -18.95
C PRO A 57 1.36 -3.45 -18.32
N HIS A 58 1.05 -3.34 -17.02
CA HIS A 58 0.40 -4.41 -16.27
C HIS A 58 -1.09 -4.16 -15.98
N GLY A 59 -1.71 -3.13 -16.58
CA GLY A 59 -3.15 -2.89 -16.41
C GLY A 59 -3.59 -1.45 -16.68
N PRO A 60 -4.79 -1.05 -16.24
CA PRO A 60 -5.28 0.31 -16.46
C PRO A 60 -4.57 1.32 -15.56
N LYS A 61 -4.30 2.51 -16.11
CA LYS A 61 -3.73 3.65 -15.40
C LYS A 61 -4.79 4.73 -15.18
N THR A 62 -4.91 5.22 -13.95
CA THR A 62 -5.79 6.35 -13.61
C THR A 62 -5.01 7.47 -12.90
N LEU A 63 -5.33 8.72 -13.21
CA LEU A 63 -4.76 9.90 -12.56
C LEU A 63 -5.88 10.72 -11.94
N ARG A 64 -5.81 10.90 -10.62
CA ARG A 64 -6.69 11.75 -9.82
C ARG A 64 -5.88 12.91 -9.26
N ARG A 65 -6.24 14.13 -9.65
CA ARG A 65 -5.63 15.36 -9.12
C ARG A 65 -6.62 16.09 -8.25
N ARG A 66 -6.23 16.41 -7.02
CA ARG A 66 -7.05 17.23 -6.11
C ARG A 66 -7.12 18.68 -6.58
N ILE A 67 -8.28 19.28 -6.38
CA ILE A 67 -8.49 20.73 -6.56
C ILE A 67 -8.05 21.48 -5.28
N ILE A 68 -8.35 20.92 -4.11
CA ILE A 68 -8.08 21.53 -2.80
C ILE A 68 -7.07 20.66 -2.05
N GLN A 69 -6.13 21.31 -1.33
CA GLN A 69 -5.16 20.61 -0.49
C GLN A 69 -5.88 19.76 0.57
N GLY A 70 -5.72 18.44 0.49
CA GLY A 70 -6.49 17.49 1.29
C GLY A 70 -5.83 17.09 2.61
N GLY A 71 -4.53 17.31 2.75
CA GLY A 71 -3.76 16.73 3.86
C GLY A 71 -3.69 15.20 3.78
N LEU A 72 -2.94 14.60 4.70
CA LEU A 72 -2.59 13.17 4.62
C LEU A 72 -3.80 12.24 4.79
N ILE A 73 -4.63 12.50 5.80
CA ILE A 73 -5.79 11.65 6.12
C ILE A 73 -6.72 11.55 4.91
N ARG A 74 -7.03 12.70 4.30
CA ARG A 74 -7.90 12.74 3.13
C ARG A 74 -7.22 12.12 1.91
N ALA A 75 -5.92 12.32 1.74
CA ALA A 75 -5.16 11.69 0.66
C ALA A 75 -5.29 10.16 0.72
N VAL A 76 -5.15 9.58 1.91
CA VAL A 76 -5.31 8.14 2.15
C VAL A 76 -6.77 7.71 1.95
N SER A 77 -7.74 8.37 2.59
CA SER A 77 -9.15 7.94 2.55
C SER A 77 -9.74 7.99 1.14
N GLU A 78 -9.36 8.95 0.30
CA GLU A 78 -9.88 9.05 -1.06
C GLU A 78 -9.03 8.31 -2.12
N SER A 79 -7.93 7.67 -1.71
CA SER A 79 -6.99 7.03 -2.63
C SER A 79 -7.53 5.77 -3.28
N TRP A 80 -8.40 5.05 -2.58
CA TRP A 80 -8.92 3.76 -3.00
C TRP A 80 -10.29 3.49 -2.37
N TYR A 81 -11.21 2.98 -3.18
CA TYR A 81 -12.54 2.58 -2.76
C TYR A 81 -12.75 1.15 -3.24
N PRO A 82 -12.90 0.16 -2.33
CA PRO A 82 -13.12 -1.22 -2.73
C PRO A 82 -14.46 -1.37 -3.47
N SER A 83 -14.45 -2.19 -4.53
CA SER A 83 -15.67 -2.52 -5.28
C SER A 83 -16.33 -3.83 -4.83
N SER A 84 -15.62 -4.66 -4.06
CA SER A 84 -16.11 -5.90 -3.47
C SER A 84 -15.21 -6.36 -2.32
N ASP A 85 -15.63 -7.41 -1.60
CA ASP A 85 -14.83 -8.06 -0.55
C ASP A 85 -13.52 -8.72 -1.07
N ASP A 86 -13.40 -8.88 -2.39
CA ASP A 86 -12.25 -9.47 -3.06
C ASP A 86 -11.36 -8.42 -3.76
N ASP A 87 -11.57 -7.14 -3.47
CA ASP A 87 -10.82 -6.00 -4.00
C ASP A 87 -9.88 -5.46 -2.91
N TYR A 88 -8.57 -5.47 -3.16
CA TYR A 88 -7.54 -5.06 -2.20
C TYR A 88 -6.72 -3.89 -2.74
N GLY A 89 -6.46 -2.90 -1.88
CA GLY A 89 -5.72 -1.69 -2.23
C GLY A 89 -4.35 -1.66 -1.61
N LEU A 90 -3.30 -1.74 -2.43
CA LEU A 90 -1.94 -1.41 -2.02
C LEU A 90 -1.78 0.11 -2.00
N LEU A 91 -1.44 0.68 -0.85
CA LEU A 91 -1.13 2.10 -0.72
C LEU A 91 0.39 2.33 -0.68
N LEU A 92 0.89 3.19 -1.57
CA LEU A 92 2.31 3.55 -1.67
C LEU A 92 2.51 5.07 -1.67
N GLU A 93 3.55 5.53 -0.99
CA GLU A 93 4.08 6.88 -1.10
C GLU A 93 5.19 6.95 -2.15
N ASP A 94 5.44 8.15 -2.68
CA ASP A 94 6.43 8.40 -3.74
C ASP A 94 7.88 8.06 -3.38
N ASP A 95 8.21 7.88 -2.10
CA ASP A 95 9.55 7.55 -1.61
C ASP A 95 9.72 6.06 -1.23
N ILE A 96 8.76 5.22 -1.60
CA ILE A 96 8.85 3.76 -1.46
C ILE A 96 9.48 3.14 -2.71
N GLU A 97 10.30 2.12 -2.51
CA GLU A 97 10.74 1.20 -3.56
C GLU A 97 10.30 -0.21 -3.18
N VAL A 98 9.75 -0.95 -4.13
CA VAL A 98 9.27 -2.33 -3.90
C VAL A 98 10.24 -3.37 -4.45
N SER A 99 10.30 -4.53 -3.80
CA SER A 99 11.01 -5.70 -4.33
C SER A 99 10.34 -6.20 -5.61
N PRO A 100 11.07 -6.73 -6.62
CA PRO A 100 10.44 -7.38 -7.77
C PRO A 100 9.45 -8.50 -7.43
N PHE A 101 9.56 -9.08 -6.23
CA PHE A 101 8.70 -10.16 -5.74
C PHE A 101 7.57 -9.67 -4.81
N TYR A 102 7.38 -8.36 -4.63
CA TYR A 102 6.40 -7.83 -3.67
C TYR A 102 4.97 -8.31 -3.97
N TYR A 103 4.60 -8.38 -5.24
CA TYR A 103 3.26 -8.81 -5.65
C TYR A 103 3.04 -10.30 -5.37
N LEU A 104 4.05 -11.13 -5.63
CA LEU A 104 3.99 -12.56 -5.27
C LEU A 104 3.77 -12.73 -3.77
N TRP A 105 4.49 -11.95 -2.96
CA TRP A 105 4.30 -11.95 -1.51
C TRP A 105 2.85 -11.64 -1.12
N ILE A 106 2.28 -10.55 -1.66
CA ILE A 106 0.88 -10.17 -1.42
C ILE A 106 -0.06 -11.30 -1.81
N LYS A 107 0.09 -11.82 -3.04
CA LYS A 107 -0.76 -12.85 -3.62
C LYS A 107 -0.75 -14.11 -2.75
N TYR A 108 0.42 -14.61 -2.38
CA TYR A 108 0.54 -15.79 -1.53
C TYR A 108 0.06 -15.53 -0.09
N ALA A 109 0.29 -14.34 0.47
CA ALA A 109 -0.20 -13.99 1.79
C ALA A 109 -1.74 -13.92 1.85
N LEU A 110 -2.39 -13.35 0.84
CA LEU A 110 -3.85 -13.35 0.74
C LEU A 110 -4.39 -14.79 0.62
N LEU A 111 -3.77 -15.61 -0.23
CA LEU A 111 -4.17 -17.02 -0.38
C LEU A 111 -4.02 -17.81 0.93
N ALA A 112 -2.92 -17.62 1.65
CA ALA A 112 -2.61 -18.38 2.86
C ALA A 112 -3.37 -17.90 4.11
N TYR A 113 -3.61 -16.58 4.24
CA TYR A 113 -4.12 -16.01 5.50
C TYR A 113 -5.55 -15.50 5.42
N HIS A 114 -6.09 -15.30 4.22
CA HIS A 114 -7.46 -14.82 4.02
C HIS A 114 -8.36 -15.84 3.32
N TYR A 115 -7.85 -16.50 2.28
CA TYR A 115 -8.65 -17.44 1.48
C TYR A 115 -8.53 -18.91 1.92
N ASP A 116 -7.56 -19.27 2.77
CA ASP A 116 -7.46 -20.62 3.31
C ASP A 116 -8.58 -20.84 4.36
N PRO A 117 -9.54 -21.76 4.11
CA PRO A 117 -10.66 -22.00 5.04
C PRO A 117 -10.23 -22.60 6.38
N HIS A 118 -9.00 -23.10 6.49
CA HIS A 118 -8.44 -23.62 7.74
C HIS A 118 -7.78 -22.52 8.60
N VAL A 119 -7.61 -21.32 8.04
CA VAL A 119 -7.03 -20.16 8.74
C VAL A 119 -8.15 -19.17 9.04
N SER A 120 -8.30 -18.81 10.32
CA SER A 120 -9.25 -17.78 10.75
C SER A 120 -8.52 -16.69 11.53
N LEU A 121 -8.39 -15.53 10.88
CA LEU A 121 -7.75 -14.32 11.42
C LEU A 121 -8.68 -13.11 11.19
N PRO A 122 -9.82 -13.02 11.90
CA PRO A 122 -10.81 -11.96 11.65
C PRO A 122 -10.28 -10.55 11.97
N GLU A 123 -9.19 -10.44 12.73
CA GLU A 123 -8.51 -9.18 13.05
C GLU A 123 -7.47 -8.77 11.99
N LEU A 124 -7.19 -9.62 10.99
CA LEU A 124 -6.24 -9.29 9.93
C LEU A 124 -6.81 -8.19 9.03
N SER A 125 -6.22 -7.00 9.13
CA SER A 125 -6.70 -5.78 8.44
C SER A 125 -5.85 -5.38 7.23
N SER A 126 -4.58 -5.77 7.22
CA SER A 126 -3.65 -5.46 6.14
C SER A 126 -2.47 -6.44 6.09
N ILE A 127 -1.79 -6.47 4.94
CA ILE A 127 -0.53 -7.19 4.73
C ILE A 127 0.55 -6.17 4.42
N SER A 128 1.56 -6.08 5.28
CA SER A 128 2.67 -5.13 5.12
C SER A 128 3.80 -5.66 4.25
N LEU A 129 4.39 -4.77 3.46
CA LEU A 129 5.63 -4.98 2.68
C LEU A 129 6.88 -4.53 3.44
N TYR A 130 6.68 -3.91 4.60
CA TYR A 130 7.74 -3.43 5.47
C TYR A 130 7.79 -4.22 6.77
N THR A 131 9.01 -4.46 7.27
CA THR A 131 9.26 -5.08 8.57
C THR A 131 9.69 -3.99 9.56
N PRO A 132 8.84 -3.60 10.53
CA PRO A 132 9.20 -2.64 11.56
C PRO A 132 10.51 -3.01 12.27
N ARG A 133 11.45 -2.05 12.30
CA ARG A 133 12.70 -2.15 13.08
C ARG A 133 12.64 -1.35 14.39
N LEU A 134 11.64 -0.49 14.50
CA LEU A 134 11.42 0.44 15.60
C LEU A 134 9.95 0.40 16.01
N VAL A 135 9.68 0.38 17.31
CA VAL A 135 8.30 0.53 17.82
C VAL A 135 8.02 2.01 18.01
N GLU A 136 7.29 2.61 17.07
CA GLU A 136 7.15 4.08 16.99
C GLU A 136 6.13 4.68 17.97
N VAL A 137 5.26 3.85 18.55
CA VAL A 137 4.15 4.29 19.41
C VAL A 137 4.51 4.51 20.87
N VAL A 138 5.75 4.23 21.27
CA VAL A 138 6.25 4.49 22.63
C VAL A 138 7.41 5.47 22.59
N LYS A 139 7.53 6.30 23.63
CA LYS A 139 8.51 7.40 23.70
C LYS A 139 9.95 6.91 23.54
N GLU A 140 10.26 5.75 24.10
CA GLU A 140 11.58 5.15 24.14
C GLU A 140 11.99 4.55 22.79
N ARG A 141 11.03 4.32 21.88
CA ARG A 141 11.22 3.76 20.54
C ARG A 141 12.18 2.57 20.54
N PRO A 142 11.85 1.47 21.25
CA PRO A 142 12.73 0.32 21.33
C PRO A 142 12.96 -0.27 19.94
N LYS A 143 14.19 -0.69 19.69
CA LYS A 143 14.55 -1.43 18.48
C LYS A 143 14.07 -2.86 18.63
N TRP A 144 13.41 -3.38 17.61
CA TRP A 144 13.03 -4.78 17.54
C TRP A 144 13.32 -5.32 16.14
N ASN A 145 13.99 -6.47 16.07
CA ASN A 145 14.37 -7.09 14.82
C ASN A 145 13.68 -8.45 14.70
N ALA A 146 12.58 -8.49 13.94
CA ALA A 146 11.85 -9.73 13.64
C ALA A 146 12.77 -10.81 13.04
N THR A 147 13.70 -10.42 12.17
CA THR A 147 14.60 -11.35 11.49
C THR A 147 15.50 -12.06 12.50
N ASP A 148 16.01 -11.32 13.49
CA ASP A 148 16.82 -11.89 14.58
C ASP A 148 15.97 -12.72 15.55
N PHE A 149 14.77 -12.24 15.87
CA PHE A 149 13.84 -12.90 16.80
C PHE A 149 13.40 -14.27 16.28
N PHE A 150 13.07 -14.38 14.99
CA PHE A 150 12.57 -15.61 14.37
C PHE A 150 13.66 -16.53 13.80
N LYS A 151 14.97 -16.24 14.00
CA LYS A 151 16.08 -17.05 13.46
C LYS A 151 15.98 -18.55 13.72
N ARG A 152 15.39 -18.95 14.86
CA ARG A 152 15.25 -20.37 15.24
C ARG A 152 14.16 -21.11 14.46
N VAL A 153 13.23 -20.39 13.86
CA VAL A 153 12.15 -20.94 13.02
C VAL A 153 12.49 -20.70 11.55
N HIS A 154 12.47 -19.44 11.13
CA HIS A 154 12.94 -18.97 9.83
C HIS A 154 13.11 -17.43 9.89
N PRO A 155 14.21 -16.85 9.38
CA PRO A 155 14.47 -15.41 9.50
C PRO A 155 13.45 -14.51 8.79
N ASN A 156 12.73 -15.05 7.80
CA ASN A 156 11.67 -14.35 7.07
C ASN A 156 10.28 -14.87 7.45
N THR A 157 10.11 -15.41 8.66
CA THR A 157 8.80 -15.84 9.15
C THR A 157 7.82 -14.66 9.17
N PRO A 158 6.67 -14.76 8.48
CA PRO A 158 5.58 -13.80 8.69
C PRO A 158 5.09 -13.82 10.12
N TYR A 159 4.71 -12.66 10.62
CA TYR A 159 4.18 -12.50 11.96
C TYR A 159 3.08 -11.45 11.96
N LEU A 160 2.15 -11.57 12.92
CA LEU A 160 1.14 -10.56 13.17
C LEU A 160 1.74 -9.41 13.97
N HIS A 161 1.41 -8.18 13.57
CA HIS A 161 1.83 -6.97 14.26
C HIS A 161 0.63 -6.09 14.54
N GLN A 162 0.55 -5.53 15.75
CA GLN A 162 -0.60 -4.72 16.16
C GLN A 162 -0.56 -3.29 15.64
N LEU A 163 0.59 -2.83 15.14
CA LEU A 163 0.70 -1.50 14.55
C LEU A 163 0.47 -1.57 13.04
N PRO A 164 -0.42 -0.73 12.49
CA PRO A 164 -0.55 -0.64 11.06
C PRO A 164 0.75 -0.09 10.47
N CYS A 165 1.14 -0.63 9.33
CA CYS A 165 2.16 -0.01 8.51
C CYS A 165 1.48 1.05 7.64
N SER A 166 1.85 2.31 7.87
CA SER A 166 1.19 3.48 7.25
C SER A 166 1.26 3.45 5.72
N TRP A 167 2.40 3.04 5.17
CA TRP A 167 2.65 2.99 3.73
C TRP A 167 3.36 1.71 3.32
N GLY A 168 3.09 1.19 2.13
CA GLY A 168 3.63 -0.10 1.72
C GLY A 168 2.86 -1.26 2.34
N SER A 169 1.53 -1.15 2.40
CA SER A 169 0.65 -2.23 2.85
C SER A 169 -0.56 -2.39 1.94
N VAL A 170 -0.99 -3.63 1.79
CA VAL A 170 -2.26 -3.98 1.15
C VAL A 170 -3.35 -3.96 2.20
N PHE A 171 -4.33 -3.08 2.03
CA PHE A 171 -5.47 -2.95 2.91
C PHE A 171 -6.63 -3.81 2.44
N PHE A 172 -7.35 -4.37 3.40
CA PHE A 172 -8.54 -5.17 3.15
C PHE A 172 -9.75 -4.25 2.94
N PRO A 173 -10.71 -4.64 2.09
CA PRO A 173 -11.89 -3.84 1.78
C PRO A 173 -12.64 -3.37 3.04
N GLN A 174 -12.90 -4.29 3.98
CA GLN A 174 -13.61 -3.98 5.22
C GLN A 174 -12.83 -3.01 6.13
N THR A 175 -11.50 -3.03 6.05
CA THR A 175 -10.65 -2.08 6.79
C THR A 175 -10.77 -0.68 6.17
N MET A 176 -10.74 -0.59 4.85
CA MET A 176 -10.88 0.70 4.15
C MET A 176 -12.28 1.31 4.37
N GLU A 177 -13.34 0.51 4.31
CA GLU A 177 -14.70 0.96 4.61
C GLU A 177 -14.83 1.54 6.01
N ARG A 178 -14.19 0.93 7.01
CA ARG A 178 -14.15 1.47 8.38
C ARG A 178 -13.40 2.80 8.45
N ILE A 179 -12.27 2.92 7.75
CA ILE A 179 -11.50 4.19 7.68
C ILE A 179 -12.35 5.29 7.04
N LEU A 180 -13.06 4.97 5.94
CA LEU A 180 -13.96 5.90 5.26
C LEU A 180 -15.09 6.38 6.18
N CYS A 181 -15.75 5.45 6.89
CA CYS A 181 -16.80 5.75 7.84
C CYS A 181 -16.30 6.67 8.99
N LEU A 182 -15.13 6.38 9.56
CA LEU A 182 -14.54 7.25 10.59
C LEU A 182 -14.22 8.65 10.07
N HIS A 183 -13.74 8.76 8.82
CA HIS A 183 -13.46 10.06 8.22
C HIS A 183 -14.72 10.90 8.02
N GLU A 184 -15.82 10.30 7.57
CA GLU A 184 -17.11 10.99 7.41
C GLU A 184 -17.64 11.51 8.75
N HIS A 185 -17.43 10.77 9.84
CA HIS A 185 -17.82 11.19 11.19
C HIS A 185 -16.97 12.31 11.80
N GLU A 186 -15.70 12.47 11.40
CA GLU A 186 -14.84 13.57 11.90
C GLU A 186 -15.04 14.90 11.14
N VAL A 187 -15.67 14.86 9.97
CA VAL A 187 -15.89 16.04 9.12
C VAL A 187 -17.21 16.77 9.47
N HIS A 188 -17.99 16.24 10.41
CA HIS A 188 -19.23 16.82 10.94
C HIS A 188 -19.15 17.14 12.42
#